data_AF-A0A2M8PL43-F1
#
_entry.id   AF-A0A2M8PL43-F1
#
_cell.length_a   1.000
_cell.length_b   1.000
_cell.length_c   1.000
_cell.angle_alpha   90.00
_cell.angle_beta   90.00
_cell.angle_gamma   90.00
#
_symmetry.space_group_name_H-M   'P 1'
#
loop_
_entity.id
_entity.type
_entity.pdbx_description
1 polymer ?
#
loop_
_entity_poly.entity_id
_entity_poly.type
_entity_poly.pdbx_seq_one_letter_code
_entity_poly.pdbx_strand_id
1 'polypeptide(L)' 'MAENDFLFRGDVSELDPDVAELIRHETARQARYLILIPSESTVPEAVRE' A
#
# COMPACT_ATOMS: atom_id res chain seq x y z
N MET A 1 -25.32 12.48 2.48
CA MET A 1 -25.96 12.07 1.21
C MET A 1 -24.87 11.36 0.44
N ALA A 2 -25.01 10.05 0.18
CA ALA A 2 -24.00 9.34 -0.60
C ALA A 2 -24.04 9.89 -2.03
N GLU A 3 -22.94 10.49 -2.48
CA GLU A 3 -22.79 10.94 -3.86
C GLU A 3 -22.85 9.69 -4.76
N ASN A 4 -23.68 9.75 -5.81
CA ASN A 4 -23.91 8.64 -6.73
C ASN A 4 -22.76 8.57 -7.75
N ASP A 5 -21.55 8.33 -7.26
CA ASP A 5 -20.35 8.19 -8.06
C ASP A 5 -19.54 6.96 -7.66
N PHE A 6 -18.55 6.64 -8.49
CA PHE A 6 -17.65 5.50 -8.30
C PHE A 6 -16.34 5.91 -7.63
N LEU A 7 -16.31 7.04 -6.93
CA LEU A 7 -15.10 7.50 -6.26
C LEU A 7 -14.97 6.83 -4.89
N PHE A 8 -13.84 6.15 -4.71
CA PHE A 8 -13.42 5.61 -3.42
C PHE A 8 -13.03 6.76 -2.49
N ARG A 9 -13.61 6.76 -1.30
CA ARG A 9 -13.34 7.74 -0.25
C ARG A 9 -13.01 6.96 1.02
N GLY A 10 -11.99 7.39 1.75
CA GLY A 10 -11.52 6.71 2.97
C GLY A 10 -10.25 5.92 2.76
N ASP A 11 -9.81 5.25 3.82
CA ASP A 11 -8.57 4.47 3.82
C ASP A 11 -8.79 3.10 3.15
N VAL A 12 -7.74 2.54 2.54
CA VAL A 12 -7.84 1.23 1.88
C VAL A 12 -8.21 0.11 2.87
N SER A 13 -7.86 0.24 4.15
CA SER A 13 -8.23 -0.73 5.19
C SER A 13 -9.72 -0.73 5.54
N GLU A 14 -10.43 0.35 5.25
CA GLU A 14 -11.88 0.45 5.43
C GLU A 14 -12.62 -0.02 4.18
N LEU A 15 -12.06 0.25 3.00
CA LEU A 15 -12.64 -0.08 1.71
C LEU A 15 -12.41 -1.54 1.30
N ASP A 16 -11.20 -2.04 1.52
CA ASP A 16 -10.75 -3.39 1.17
C ASP A 16 -9.73 -3.91 2.21
N PRO A 17 -10.22 -4.52 3.31
CA PRO A 17 -9.37 -5.04 4.38
C PRO A 17 -8.39 -6.14 3.92
N ASP A 18 -8.77 -6.91 2.90
CA ASP A 18 -7.96 -8.02 2.39
C ASP A 18 -6.74 -7.47 1.64
N VAL A 19 -6.94 -6.46 0.79
CA VAL A 19 -5.83 -5.75 0.13
C VAL A 19 -4.94 -5.04 1.15
N ALA A 20 -5.53 -4.41 2.16
CA ALA A 20 -4.76 -3.78 3.23
C ALA A 20 -3.84 -4.79 3.95
N GLU A 21 -4.31 -6.02 4.19
CA GLU A 21 -3.48 -7.06 4.80
C GLU A 21 -2.33 -7.50 3.89
N LEU A 22 -2.58 -7.65 2.58
CA LEU A 22 -1.51 -7.94 1.61
C LEU A 22 -0.44 -6.84 1.58
N ILE A 23 -0.84 -5.56 1.63
CA ILE A 23 0.09 -4.43 1.73
C ILE A 23 0.93 -4.52 3.00
N ARG A 24 0.34 -4.88 4.15
CA ARG A 24 1.07 -5.06 5.41
C ARG A 24 2.09 -6.20 5.32
N HIS A 25 1.70 -7.34 4.75
CA HIS A 25 2.62 -8.45 4.54
C HIS A 25 3.80 -8.08 3.64
N GLU A 26 3.53 -7.37 2.55
CA GLU A 26 4.58 -6.94 1.62
C GLU A 26 5.50 -5.90 2.23
N THR A 27 4.94 -4.93 2.98
CA THR A 27 5.73 -3.95 3.74
C THR A 27 6.66 -4.65 4.73
N ALA A 28 6.16 -5.65 5.45
CA ALA A 28 6.97 -6.45 6.36
C ALA A 28 8.04 -7.27 5.62
N ARG A 29 7.73 -7.82 4.44
CA ARG A 29 8.70 -8.54 3.59
C ARG A 29 9.83 -7.60 3.16
N GLN A 30 9.50 -6.44 2.63
CA GLN A 30 10.51 -5.47 2.17
C GLN A 30 11.42 -5.00 3.33
N ALA A 31 10.86 -4.84 4.53
CA ALA A 31 11.63 -4.42 5.70
C ALA A 31 12.51 -5.52 6.33
N ARG A 32 12.17 -6.81 6.14
CA ARG A 32 12.82 -7.93 6.84
C ARG A 32 13.86 -8.67 6.00
N TYR A 33 13.86 -8.48 4.69
CA TYR A 33 14.73 -9.23 3.79
C TYR A 33 15.72 -8.32 3.06
N LEU A 34 16.89 -8.87 2.73
CA LEU A 34 17.82 -8.24 1.80
C LEU A 34 17.32 -8.48 0.37
N ILE A 35 17.01 -7.39 -0.32
CA ILE A 35 16.53 -7.41 -1.71
C ILE A 35 17.71 -7.09 -2.61
N LEU A 36 18.09 -8.06 -3.45
CA LEU A 36 19.24 -7.97 -4.36
C LEU A 36 18.84 -7.92 -5.84
N ILE A 37 17.59 -7.56 -6.12
CA ILE A 37 17.11 -7.35 -7.48
C ILE A 37 17.70 -6.03 -7.97
N PRO A 38 18.56 -6.00 -9.01
CA PRO A 38 19.36 -4.81 -9.35
C PRO A 38 18.53 -3.59 -9.74
N SER A 39 17.32 -3.79 -10.25
CA SER A 39 16.41 -2.72 -10.67
C SER A 39 15.45 -2.26 -9.58
N GLU A 40 15.42 -2.92 -8.42
CA GLU A 40 14.52 -2.59 -7.32
C GLU A 40 15.16 -1.57 -6.37
N SER A 41 14.34 -0.69 -5.80
CA SER A 41 14.78 0.33 -4.84
C SER A 41 13.68 0.64 -3.83
N THR A 42 14.04 1.30 -2.72
CA THR A 42 13.09 1.81 -1.72
C THR A 42 13.00 3.33 -1.85
N VAL A 43 11.79 3.87 -1.85
CA VAL A 43 11.53 5.32 -1.97
C VAL A 43 11.30 5.96 -0.59
N PRO A 44 11.66 7.24 -0.40
CA PRO A 44 11.32 7.96 0.82
C PRO A 44 9.82 8.22 0.93
N GLU A 45 9.32 8.47 2.14
CA GLU A 45 7.89 8.69 2.40
C GLU A 45 7.32 9.86 1.60
N ALA A 46 8.10 10.93 1.39
CA ALA A 46 7.68 12.10 0.61
C ALA A 46 7.39 11.80 -0.88
N VAL A 47 7.71 10.60 -1.37
CA VAL A 47 7.33 10.14 -2.73
C VAL A 47 6.05 9.31 -2.69
N ARG A 48 5.63 8.82 -1.52
CA ARG A 48 4.44 8.00 -1.31
C ARG A 48 3.19 8.85 -1.01
N GLU A 49 3.37 9.99 -0.35
CA GLU A 49 2.35 11.02 -0.10
C GLU A 49 2.20 11.99 -1.28
#